data_AF-A0A1Y4ATR3-F1
#
_entry.id   AF-A0A1Y4ATR3-F1
#
_cell.length_a   1.000
_cell.length_b   1.000
_cell.length_c   1.000
_cell.angle_alpha   90.00
_cell.angle_beta   90.00
_cell.angle_gamma   90.00
#
_symmetry.space_group_name_H-M   'P 1'
#
loop_
_entity.id
_entity.type
_entity.pdbx_description
1 polymer ?
#
loop_
_entity_poly.entity_id
_entity_poly.type
_entity_poly.pdbx_seq_one_letter_code
_entity_poly.pdbx_strand_id
1 'polypeptide(L)' 'NAINRALEQPGDGKEALSHILQGAAARYACCDDGVDTAVSQTQPDQIDWERFERTVSHIIIGTDNAITVHF' A
#
# COMPACT_ATOMS: atom_id res chain seq x y z
N ASN A 1 7.34 2.62 -13.04
CA ASN A 1 6.04 3.01 -12.42
C ASN A 1 6.35 3.97 -11.27
N ALA A 2 5.52 4.98 -11.01
CA ALA A 2 5.68 5.89 -9.85
C ALA A 2 5.74 5.13 -8.51
N ILE A 3 4.94 4.06 -8.37
CA ILE A 3 5.01 3.15 -7.20
C ILE A 3 6.41 2.55 -7.06
N ASN A 4 6.98 1.95 -8.12
CA ASN A 4 8.32 1.36 -8.05
C ASN A 4 9.39 2.41 -7.68
N ARG A 5 9.31 3.61 -8.23
CA ARG A 5 10.27 4.68 -7.90
C ARG A 5 10.17 5.09 -6.43
N ALA A 6 8.96 5.17 -5.87
CA ALA A 6 8.78 5.48 -4.46
C ALA A 6 9.27 4.34 -3.54
N LEU A 7 9.12 3.08 -3.96
CA LEU A 7 9.63 1.91 -3.22
C LEU A 7 11.16 1.78 -3.27
N GLU A 8 11.80 2.27 -4.34
CA GLU A 8 13.25 2.28 -4.50
C GLU A 8 13.95 3.37 -3.67
N GLN A 9 13.19 4.37 -3.18
CA GLN A 9 13.73 5.45 -2.35
C GLN A 9 13.59 5.12 -0.85
N PRO A 10 14.64 5.37 -0.03
CA PRO A 10 14.52 5.30 1.41
C PRO A 10 13.57 6.39 1.90
N GLY A 11 12.43 5.99 2.47
CA GLY A 11 11.41 6.91 2.99
C GLY A 11 10.49 6.20 3.99
N ASP A 12 9.49 6.90 4.51
CA ASP A 12 8.53 6.36 5.48
C ASP A 12 7.41 5.51 4.82
N GLY A 13 7.48 5.30 3.50
CA GLY A 13 6.53 4.49 2.73
C GLY A 13 5.20 5.17 2.43
N LYS A 14 4.94 6.38 2.93
CA LYS A 14 3.66 7.08 2.73
C LYS A 14 3.42 7.47 1.28
N GLU A 15 4.46 7.91 0.59
CA GLU A 15 4.39 8.26 -0.83
C GLU A 15 4.07 7.03 -1.69
N ALA A 16 4.70 5.89 -1.41
CA ALA A 16 4.41 4.63 -2.09
C ALA A 16 2.96 4.19 -1.86
N LEU A 17 2.46 4.29 -0.63
CA LEU A 17 1.06 3.99 -0.30
C LEU A 17 0.09 4.91 -1.03
N SER A 18 0.36 6.23 -1.06
CA SER A 18 -0.44 7.20 -1.80
C SER A 18 -0.58 6.83 -3.28
N HIS A 19 0.54 6.46 -3.93
CA HIS A 19 0.52 6.02 -5.32
C HIS A 19 -0.23 4.69 -5.54
N ILE A 20 -0.15 3.75 -4.59
CA ILE A 20 -0.91 2.49 -4.65
C ILE A 20 -2.41 2.77 -4.59
N LEU A 21 -2.85 3.60 -3.64
CA LEU A 21 -4.25 3.97 -3.48
C LEU A 21 -4.78 4.71 -4.71
N GLN A 22 -4.01 5.66 -5.25
CA GLN A 22 -4.35 6.36 -6.48
C GLN A 22 -4.47 5.39 -7.67
N GLY A 23 -3.53 4.45 -7.80
CA GLY A 23 -3.57 3.42 -8.85
C GLY A 23 -4.79 2.50 -8.73
N ALA A 24 -5.14 2.11 -7.51
CA ALA A 24 -6.34 1.31 -7.23
C ALA A 24 -7.63 2.09 -7.58
N ALA A 25 -7.73 3.37 -7.16
CA ALA A 25 -8.85 4.25 -7.51
C ALA A 25 -9.04 4.32 -9.02
N ALA A 26 -7.97 4.58 -9.77
CA ALA A 26 -8.02 4.68 -11.22
C ALA A 26 -8.43 3.36 -11.89
N ARG A 27 -8.00 2.20 -11.36
CA ARG A 27 -8.34 0.88 -11.89
C ARG A 27 -9.81 0.52 -11.71
N TYR A 28 -10.41 0.94 -10.60
CA TYR A 28 -11.78 0.61 -10.24
C TYR A 28 -12.78 1.77 -10.44
N ALA A 29 -12.35 2.90 -11.01
CA ALA A 29 -13.21 4.06 -11.27
C ALA A 29 -14.43 3.76 -12.17
N CYS A 30 -14.39 2.67 -12.95
CA CYS A 30 -15.52 2.24 -13.80
C CYS A 30 -16.47 1.26 -13.11
N CYS A 31 -16.13 0.78 -11.90
CA CYS A 31 -16.93 -0.18 -11.16
C CYS A 31 -17.79 0.59 -10.15
N ASP A 32 -19.11 0.58 -10.35
CA ASP A 32 -20.12 1.23 -9.49
C ASP A 32 -20.35 0.47 -8.16
N ASP A 33 -19.32 -0.25 -7.68
CA ASP A 33 -19.42 -1.22 -6.58
C ASP A 33 -19.06 -0.59 -5.22
N GLY A 34 -19.48 0.66 -4.97
CA GLY A 34 -19.26 1.33 -3.68
C GLY A 34 -17.79 1.51 -3.25
N VAL A 35 -16.83 1.23 -4.14
CA VAL A 35 -15.38 1.34 -3.92
C VAL A 35 -14.96 2.80 -3.75
N ASP A 36 -15.73 3.74 -4.31
CA ASP A 36 -15.56 5.19 -4.07
C ASP A 36 -15.55 5.53 -2.57
N THR A 37 -16.33 4.81 -1.76
CA THR A 37 -16.36 5.02 -0.30
C THR A 37 -15.08 4.50 0.37
N ALA A 38 -14.54 3.34 -0.02
CA ALA A 38 -13.40 2.74 0.66
C ALA A 38 -12.06 3.41 0.31
N VAL A 39 -11.87 3.78 -0.96
CA VAL A 39 -10.62 4.41 -1.43
C VAL A 39 -10.58 5.90 -1.08
N SER A 40 -11.73 6.59 -1.07
CA SER A 40 -11.80 7.98 -0.61
C SER A 40 -11.70 8.12 0.92
N GLN A 41 -11.93 7.06 1.69
CA GLN A 41 -11.81 7.04 3.17
C GLN A 41 -10.41 6.68 3.68
N THR A 42 -9.54 6.12 2.84
CA THR A 42 -8.14 5.83 3.22
C THR A 42 -7.23 6.93 2.72
N GLN A 43 -7.39 8.15 3.25
CA GLN A 43 -6.32 9.14 3.12
C GLN A 43 -5.10 8.64 3.90
N PRO A 44 -3.88 8.64 3.34
CA PRO A 44 -2.67 8.22 4.06
C PRO A 44 -2.48 8.93 5.40
N ASP A 45 -3.01 10.15 5.52
CA ASP A 45 -2.95 10.99 6.72
C ASP A 45 -3.94 10.55 7.81
N GLN A 46 -4.97 9.77 7.46
CA GLN A 46 -5.96 9.21 8.39
C GLN A 46 -5.59 7.81 8.87
N ILE A 47 -4.50 7.24 8.36
CA ILE A 47 -3.96 5.97 8.84
C ILE A 47 -3.24 6.25 10.15
N ASP A 48 -3.66 5.55 11.22
CA ASP A 48 -2.92 5.53 12.47
C ASP A 48 -1.62 4.74 12.27
N TRP A 49 -0.56 5.46 11.92
CA TRP A 49 0.76 4.89 11.69
C TRP A 49 1.40 4.34 12.97
N GLU A 50 0.99 4.83 14.15
CA GLU A 50 1.49 4.33 15.44
C GLU A 50 0.94 2.95 15.78
N ARG A 51 -0.15 2.53 15.13
CA ARG A 51 -0.69 1.17 15.23
C ARG A 51 0.24 0.10 14.67
N PHE A 52 1.21 0.46 13.83
CA PHE A 52 2.20 -0.48 13.32
C PHE A 52 3.34 -0.67 14.32
N GLU A 53 3.12 -1.55 15.30
CA GLU A 53 4.06 -1.79 16.41
C GLU A 53 5.41 -2.41 16.00
N ARG A 54 5.49 -2.97 14.79
CA ARG A 54 6.69 -3.68 14.31
C ARG A 54 6.99 -3.33 12.87
N THR A 55 8.22 -2.90 12.62
CA THR A 55 8.75 -2.71 11.28
C THR A 55 9.11 -4.06 10.67
N VAL A 56 8.77 -4.27 9.40
CA VAL A 56 9.20 -5.44 8.63
C VAL A 56 10.66 -5.25 8.23
N SER A 57 11.51 -6.22 8.58
CA SER A 57 12.91 -6.25 8.16
C SER A 57 13.07 -6.79 6.73
N HIS A 58 12.38 -7.88 6.38
CA HIS A 58 12.37 -8.43 5.02
C HIS A 58 11.18 -9.36 4.77
N ILE A 59 10.89 -9.58 3.49
CA ILE A 59 9.82 -10.46 3.00
C ILE A 59 10.45 -11.53 2.10
N ILE A 60 10.05 -12.78 2.31
CA ILE A 60 10.43 -13.91 1.46
C ILE A 60 9.21 -14.36 0.68
N ILE A 61 9.35 -14.42 -0.65
CA ILE A 61 8.32 -14.93 -1.57
C ILE A 61 8.77 -16.30 -2.06
N GLY A 62 8.13 -17.36 -1.56
CA GLY A 62 8.38 -18.74 -1.93
C GLY A 62 7.88 -19.07 -3.33
N THR A 63 8.45 -20.12 -3.93
CA THR A 63 8.06 -20.63 -5.26
C THR A 63 6.66 -21.26 -5.28
N ASP A 64 6.11 -21.57 -4.11
CA ASP A 64 4.75 -22.05 -3.87
C ASP A 64 3.76 -20.91 -3.58
N ASN A 65 4.14 -19.66 -3.86
CA ASN A 65 3.43 -18.42 -3.51
C ASN A 65 3.27 -18.20 -2.00
N ALA A 66 4.02 -18.92 -1.14
CA ALA A 66 4.06 -18.63 0.28
C ALA A 66 4.75 -17.28 0.54
N ILE A 67 4.12 -16.42 1.35
CA ILE A 67 4.69 -15.13 1.76
C ILE A 67 5.07 -15.24 3.23
N THR A 68 6.36 -15.14 3.52
CA THR A 68 6.88 -15.07 4.90
C THR A 68 7.36 -13.66 5.18
N VAL A 69 6.88 -13.08 6.28
CA VAL A 69 7.21 -11.71 6.70
C VAL A 69 8.03 -11.80 7.97
N HIS A 70 9.24 -11.24 7.93
CA HIS A 70 10.10 -11.10 9.09
C HIS A 70 9.99 -9.67 9.61
N PHE A 71 9.65 -9.55 10.88
CA PHE A 71 9.56 -8.30 11.62
C PHE A 71 10.84 -8.11 12.41
#